data_AF-R6IC49-F1
#
_entry.id   AF-R6IC49-F1
#
_cell.length_a   1.000
_cell.length_b   1.000
_cell.length_c   1.000
_cell.angle_alpha   90.00
_cell.angle_beta   90.00
_cell.angle_gamma   90.00
#
_symmetry.space_group_name_H-M   'P 1'
#
loop_
_entity.id
_entity.type
_entity.pdbx_description
1 polymer ?
#
loop_
_entity_poly.entity_id
_entity_poly.type
_entity_poly.pdbx_seq_one_letter_code
_entity_poly.pdbx_strand_id
1 'polypeptide(L)'
;MLTKTDQSSQFSRINLRKNLAKYNDRAPVIESIHHPKNFVEIADWYKGIHENTLELSELEGKKVMVFSAIGNPSSFEQTIAGIGLEILEAIRYPDHHDYGMLEMQYISERAASKEAVALITTGKDAVKIPTEFIYFNRDLPLYILNMDIMITEGQDLFEKAIVNAIKKETKK
;
A
#
# COMPACT_ATOMS: atom_id res chain seq x y z
N MET A 1 18.16 -3.28 0.56
CA MET A 1 17.16 -2.21 0.76
C MET A 1 16.37 -2.54 2.02
N LEU A 2 16.27 -1.60 2.95
CA LEU A 2 15.40 -1.70 4.12
C LEU A 2 14.11 -0.94 3.79
N THR A 3 12.97 -1.61 3.87
CA THR A 3 11.67 -1.02 3.51
C THR A 3 10.82 -0.75 4.76
N LYS A 4 9.81 0.13 4.62
CA LYS A 4 8.89 0.54 5.69
C LYS A 4 9.60 1.09 6.92
N THR A 5 10.64 1.88 6.70
CA THR A 5 11.50 2.36 7.80
C THR A 5 10.79 3.35 8.74
N ASP A 6 9.71 3.97 8.27
CA ASP A 6 8.73 4.75 9.03
C ASP A 6 7.95 3.94 10.07
N GLN A 7 7.81 2.62 9.86
CA GLN A 7 7.12 1.70 10.77
C GLN A 7 8.08 0.94 11.68
N SER A 8 9.32 1.41 11.83
CA SER A 8 10.37 0.74 12.60
C SER A 8 11.16 1.71 13.47
N SER A 9 11.55 1.26 14.68
CA SER A 9 12.36 2.10 15.57
C SER A 9 13.75 2.36 14.99
N GLN A 10 14.31 3.54 15.25
CA GLN A 10 15.68 3.89 14.86
C GLN A 10 16.70 2.87 15.43
N PHE A 11 16.50 2.40 16.66
CA PHE A 11 17.35 1.40 17.28
C PHE A 11 17.34 0.06 16.51
N SER A 12 16.16 -0.42 16.12
CA SER A 12 16.02 -1.64 15.31
C SER A 12 16.76 -1.51 13.97
N ARG A 13 16.63 -0.35 13.30
CA ARG A 13 17.31 -0.08 12.03
C ARG A 13 18.83 -0.07 12.16
N ILE A 14 19.36 0.58 13.21
CA ILE A 14 20.81 0.59 13.50
C ILE A 14 21.32 -0.84 13.73
N ASN A 15 20.61 -1.65 14.50
CA ASN A 15 21.01 -3.04 14.75
C ASN A 15 20.96 -3.90 13.48
N LEU A 16 19.94 -3.72 12.66
CA LEU A 16 19.83 -4.43 11.37
C LEU A 16 20.99 -4.07 10.45
N ARG A 17 21.35 -2.78 10.34
CA ARG A 17 22.52 -2.32 9.59
C ARG A 17 23.82 -2.92 10.11
N LYS A 18 24.04 -2.92 11.43
CA LYS A 18 25.20 -3.57 12.06
C LYS A 18 25.28 -5.05 11.73
N ASN A 19 24.15 -5.75 11.72
CA ASN A 19 24.11 -7.17 11.38
C ASN A 19 24.39 -7.42 9.90
N LEU A 20 23.83 -6.61 8.99
CA LEU A 20 24.13 -6.70 7.55
C LEU A 20 25.63 -6.49 7.26
N ALA A 21 26.25 -5.52 7.93
CA ALA A 21 27.68 -5.23 7.77
C ALA A 21 28.59 -6.41 8.17
N LYS A 22 28.13 -7.32 9.05
CA LYS A 22 28.89 -8.54 9.38
C LYS A 22 28.98 -9.51 8.21
N TYR A 23 28.00 -9.50 7.31
CA TYR A 23 27.95 -10.39 6.13
C TYR A 23 28.58 -9.74 4.90
N ASN A 24 28.32 -8.45 4.69
CA ASN A 24 28.90 -7.68 3.60
C ASN A 24 28.90 -6.19 3.95
N ASP A 25 30.05 -5.68 4.37
CA ASP A 25 30.26 -4.27 4.74
C ASP A 25 30.35 -3.32 3.54
N ARG A 26 30.49 -3.85 2.32
CA ARG A 26 30.55 -3.07 1.07
C ARG A 26 29.19 -2.93 0.38
N ALA A 27 28.18 -3.67 0.82
CA ALA A 27 26.85 -3.61 0.22
C ALA A 27 26.21 -2.23 0.49
N PRO A 28 25.74 -1.52 -0.55
CA PRO A 28 24.97 -0.30 -0.33
C PRO A 28 23.66 -0.64 0.39
N VAL A 29 23.43 -0.02 1.55
CA VAL A 29 22.18 -0.13 2.30
C VAL A 29 21.42 1.17 2.16
N ILE A 30 20.24 1.09 1.55
CA ILE A 30 19.31 2.20 1.38
C ILE A 30 18.04 1.95 2.21
N GLU A 31 17.36 3.02 2.59
CA GLU A 31 16.10 2.97 3.32
C GLU A 31 14.97 3.55 2.46
N SER A 32 13.79 2.97 2.60
CA SER A 32 12.60 3.46 1.93
C SER A 32 11.34 3.28 2.76
N ILE A 33 10.33 4.04 2.40
CA ILE A 33 8.98 3.96 2.94
C ILE A 33 8.00 3.59 1.83
N HIS A 34 6.84 3.06 2.23
CA HIS A 34 5.69 2.94 1.35
C HIS A 34 4.89 4.23 1.51
N HIS A 35 5.06 5.17 0.58
CA HIS A 35 4.51 6.50 0.69
C HIS A 35 3.11 6.55 0.05
N PRO A 36 2.04 6.82 0.82
CA PRO A 36 0.70 6.97 0.27
C PRO A 36 0.62 8.23 -0.59
N LYS A 37 -0.03 8.16 -1.75
CA LYS A 37 -0.14 9.28 -2.69
C LYS A 37 -1.55 9.85 -2.79
N ASN A 38 -2.50 9.00 -3.13
CA ASN A 38 -3.89 9.37 -3.36
C ASN A 38 -4.77 8.12 -3.33
N PHE A 39 -6.08 8.34 -3.47
CA PHE A 39 -7.07 7.29 -3.63
C PHE A 39 -7.61 7.30 -5.06
N VAL A 40 -7.91 6.12 -5.61
CA VAL A 40 -8.55 5.97 -6.93
C VAL A 40 -9.73 5.06 -6.80
N GLU A 41 -10.87 5.45 -7.38
CA GLU A 41 -12.05 4.58 -7.41
C GLU A 41 -11.73 3.30 -8.20
N ILE A 42 -12.16 2.14 -7.70
CA ILE A 42 -11.76 0.84 -8.25
C ILE A 42 -12.07 0.67 -9.75
N ALA A 43 -13.17 1.24 -10.26
CA ALA A 43 -13.52 1.16 -11.67
C ALA A 43 -12.56 1.97 -12.56
N ASP A 44 -12.10 3.13 -12.09
CA ASP A 44 -11.10 3.94 -12.79
C ASP A 44 -9.70 3.30 -12.67
N TRP A 45 -9.36 2.78 -11.49
CA TRP A 45 -8.14 2.03 -11.26
C TRP A 45 -8.03 0.81 -12.18
N TYR A 46 -9.11 0.04 -12.33
CA TYR A 46 -9.17 -1.14 -13.20
C TYR A 46 -9.03 -0.78 -14.70
N LYS A 47 -9.51 0.39 -15.11
CA LYS A 47 -9.34 0.91 -16.48
C LYS A 47 -7.97 1.52 -16.73
N GLY A 48 -7.12 1.64 -15.71
CA GLY A 48 -5.83 2.33 -15.80
C GLY A 48 -5.98 3.86 -15.95
N ILE A 49 -7.08 4.43 -15.46
CA ILE A 49 -7.29 5.88 -15.43
C ILE A 49 -6.63 6.43 -14.17
N HIS A 50 -5.71 7.38 -14.34
CA HIS A 50 -4.90 7.94 -13.26
C HIS A 50 -5.17 9.44 -13.02
N GLU A 51 -6.14 10.02 -13.72
CA GLU A 51 -6.44 11.46 -13.69
C GLU A 51 -7.55 11.79 -12.67
N ASN A 52 -8.46 10.85 -12.42
CA ASN A 52 -9.55 10.98 -11.47
C ASN A 52 -9.15 10.45 -10.09
N THR A 53 -8.18 11.11 -9.47
CA THR A 53 -7.71 10.72 -8.13
C THR A 53 -8.31 11.62 -7.06
N LEU A 54 -8.51 11.05 -5.88
CA LEU A 54 -8.92 11.76 -4.68
C LEU A 54 -7.70 11.98 -3.79
N GLU A 55 -7.43 13.21 -3.42
CA GLU A 55 -6.29 13.57 -2.56
C GLU A 55 -6.47 12.98 -1.15
N LEU A 56 -5.37 12.71 -0.46
CA LEU A 56 -5.42 12.10 0.87
C LEU A 56 -6.22 12.94 1.89
N SER A 57 -6.12 14.26 1.78
CA SER A 57 -6.80 15.23 2.65
C SER A 57 -8.33 15.23 2.49
N GLU A 58 -8.87 14.73 1.37
CA GLU A 58 -10.32 14.72 1.13
C GLU A 58 -11.05 13.69 1.99
N LEU A 59 -10.34 12.64 2.45
CA LEU A 59 -10.85 11.64 3.39
C LEU A 59 -10.30 11.82 4.80
N GLU A 60 -9.51 12.86 5.08
CA GLU A 60 -8.97 13.10 6.42
C GLU A 60 -10.10 13.30 7.44
N GLY A 61 -9.99 12.63 8.59
CA GLY A 61 -11.00 12.62 9.65
C GLY A 61 -12.30 11.86 9.30
N LYS A 62 -12.37 11.20 8.14
CA LYS A 62 -13.54 10.40 7.75
C LYS A 62 -13.47 8.99 8.30
N LYS A 63 -14.65 8.43 8.55
CA LYS A 63 -14.87 7.06 9.00
C LYS A 63 -14.92 6.11 7.82
N VAL A 64 -13.99 5.18 7.75
CA VAL A 64 -13.85 4.24 6.64
C VAL A 64 -13.82 2.81 7.14
N MET A 65 -14.09 1.88 6.22
CA MET A 65 -13.82 0.46 6.47
C MET A 65 -12.71 0.00 5.53
N VAL A 66 -11.82 -0.86 6.03
CA VAL A 66 -10.69 -1.36 5.23
C VAL A 66 -10.74 -2.87 5.11
N PHE A 67 -10.21 -3.41 4.02
CA PHE A 67 -9.97 -4.83 3.89
C PHE A 67 -8.67 -5.12 3.14
N SER A 68 -8.00 -6.23 3.47
CA SER A 68 -6.79 -6.65 2.77
C SER A 68 -6.48 -8.14 2.91
N ALA A 69 -5.80 -8.68 1.90
CA ALA A 69 -5.27 -10.04 1.81
C ALA A 69 -3.77 -9.99 1.49
N ILE A 70 -3.02 -9.28 2.33
CA ILE A 70 -1.57 -9.07 2.21
C ILE A 70 -0.82 -9.66 3.40
N GLY A 71 0.46 -10.02 3.23
CA GLY A 71 1.27 -10.62 4.30
C GLY A 71 1.52 -9.78 5.56
N ASN A 72 1.14 -8.50 5.57
CA ASN A 72 1.14 -7.67 6.80
C ASN A 72 -0.02 -6.65 6.79
N PRO A 73 -1.25 -7.07 7.16
CA PRO A 73 -2.43 -6.20 7.17
C PRO A 73 -2.30 -5.03 8.14
N SER A 74 -1.70 -5.26 9.33
CA SER A 74 -1.50 -4.23 10.35
C SER A 74 -0.69 -3.04 9.83
N SER A 75 0.28 -3.28 8.95
CA SER A 75 1.09 -2.23 8.31
C SER A 75 0.24 -1.33 7.39
N PHE A 76 -0.75 -1.89 6.69
CA PHE A 76 -1.68 -1.13 5.86
C PHE A 76 -2.65 -0.32 6.73
N GLU A 77 -3.19 -0.91 7.79
CA GLU A 77 -4.05 -0.21 8.75
C GLU A 77 -3.33 0.97 9.42
N GLN A 78 -2.06 0.79 9.81
CA GLN A 78 -1.22 1.87 10.34
C GLN A 78 -1.04 3.00 9.32
N THR A 79 -0.85 2.68 8.04
CA THR A 79 -0.79 3.69 6.98
C THR A 79 -2.10 4.46 6.87
N ILE A 80 -3.25 3.77 6.82
CA ILE A 80 -4.57 4.43 6.72
C ILE A 80 -4.82 5.35 7.92
N ALA A 81 -4.57 4.87 9.14
CA ALA A 81 -4.67 5.68 10.35
C ALA A 81 -3.67 6.85 10.34
N GLY A 82 -2.46 6.65 9.83
CA GLY A 82 -1.42 7.68 9.71
C GLY A 82 -1.75 8.79 8.70
N ILE A 83 -2.64 8.53 7.73
CA ILE A 83 -3.20 9.54 6.82
C ILE A 83 -4.32 10.34 7.51
N GLY A 84 -4.78 9.93 8.69
CA GLY A 84 -5.81 10.61 9.48
C GLY A 84 -7.23 10.06 9.29
N LEU A 85 -7.38 8.87 8.70
CA LEU A 85 -8.68 8.21 8.54
C LEU A 85 -9.04 7.40 9.80
N GLU A 86 -10.32 7.42 10.19
CA GLU A 86 -10.86 6.63 11.29
C GLU A 86 -11.32 5.26 10.77
N ILE A 87 -10.62 4.18 11.13
CA ILE A 87 -10.97 2.82 10.71
C ILE A 87 -12.07 2.26 11.63
N LEU A 88 -13.28 2.10 11.08
CA LEU A 88 -14.43 1.52 11.79
C LEU A 88 -14.32 0.01 11.99
N GLU A 89 -13.75 -0.68 11.00
CA GLU A 89 -13.47 -2.12 11.01
C GLU A 89 -12.41 -2.43 9.95
N ALA A 90 -11.57 -3.41 10.23
CA ALA A 90 -10.57 -3.94 9.31
C ALA A 90 -10.84 -5.43 9.07
N ILE A 91 -11.23 -5.80 7.86
CA ILE A 91 -11.46 -7.19 7.47
C ILE A 91 -10.16 -7.75 6.88
N ARG A 92 -9.66 -8.84 7.47
CA ARG A 92 -8.40 -9.46 7.06
C ARG A 92 -8.67 -10.83 6.47
N TYR A 93 -8.11 -11.06 5.29
CA TYR A 93 -8.08 -12.37 4.64
C TYR A 93 -6.64 -12.92 4.62
N PRO A 94 -6.46 -14.24 4.43
CA PRO A 94 -5.13 -14.82 4.23
C PRO A 94 -4.37 -14.14 3.09
N ASP A 95 -3.03 -14.07 3.20
CA ASP A 95 -2.21 -13.50 2.12
C ASP A 95 -2.52 -14.21 0.79
N HIS A 96 -2.60 -13.43 -0.28
CA HIS A 96 -2.96 -13.90 -1.62
C HIS A 96 -4.41 -14.38 -1.83
N HIS A 97 -5.34 -14.17 -0.89
CA HIS A 97 -6.76 -14.53 -1.06
C HIS A 97 -7.41 -13.89 -2.29
N ASP A 98 -8.17 -14.67 -3.06
CA ASP A 98 -9.03 -14.23 -4.16
C ASP A 98 -10.45 -13.98 -3.66
N TYR A 99 -10.99 -12.80 -3.94
CA TYR A 99 -12.29 -12.40 -3.38
C TYR A 99 -13.44 -12.97 -4.22
N GLY A 100 -14.39 -13.65 -3.55
CA GLY A 100 -15.65 -14.05 -4.17
C GLY A 100 -16.69 -12.91 -4.20
N MET A 101 -17.66 -13.00 -5.11
CA MET A 101 -18.79 -12.05 -5.17
C MET A 101 -19.54 -11.92 -3.85
N LEU A 102 -19.84 -13.06 -3.20
CA LEU A 102 -20.55 -13.06 -1.91
C LEU A 102 -19.73 -12.40 -0.79
N GLU A 103 -18.41 -12.57 -0.82
CA GLU A 103 -17.51 -11.94 0.15
C GLU A 103 -17.45 -10.43 -0.06
N MET A 104 -17.32 -9.98 -1.31
CA MET A 104 -17.35 -8.55 -1.64
C MET A 104 -18.68 -7.89 -1.28
N GLN A 105 -19.79 -8.59 -1.51
CA GLN A 105 -21.11 -8.14 -1.10
C GLN A 105 -21.20 -8.04 0.44
N TYR A 106 -20.74 -9.06 1.17
CA TYR A 106 -20.67 -9.02 2.63
C TYR A 106 -19.83 -7.84 3.15
N ILE A 107 -18.65 -7.60 2.58
CA ILE A 107 -17.79 -6.46 2.93
C ILE A 107 -18.53 -5.14 2.70
N SER A 108 -19.21 -4.99 1.56
CA SER A 108 -19.98 -3.79 1.21
C SER A 108 -21.14 -3.54 2.16
N GLU A 109 -21.97 -4.57 2.42
CA GLU A 109 -23.11 -4.48 3.35
C GLU A 109 -22.64 -4.16 4.77
N ARG A 110 -21.51 -4.76 5.18
CA ARG A 110 -20.90 -4.50 6.49
C ARG A 110 -20.44 -3.05 6.62
N ALA A 111 -19.76 -2.49 5.62
CA ALA A 111 -19.40 -1.08 5.60
C ALA A 111 -20.62 -0.15 5.68
N ALA A 112 -21.66 -0.44 4.90
CA ALA A 112 -22.91 0.32 4.91
C ALA A 112 -23.57 0.29 6.29
N SER A 113 -23.64 -0.89 6.93
CA SER A 113 -24.24 -1.05 8.27
C SER A 113 -23.50 -0.29 9.37
N LYS A 114 -22.23 0.04 9.14
CA LYS A 114 -21.37 0.79 10.06
C LYS A 114 -21.32 2.28 9.72
N GLU A 115 -22.05 2.72 8.69
CA GLU A 115 -22.03 4.10 8.19
C GLU A 115 -20.62 4.57 7.81
N ALA A 116 -19.79 3.65 7.27
CA ALA A 116 -18.54 4.02 6.65
C ALA A 116 -18.82 4.93 5.45
N VAL A 117 -17.98 5.93 5.20
CA VAL A 117 -18.13 6.78 4.02
C VAL A 117 -17.50 6.16 2.76
N ALA A 118 -16.60 5.21 2.95
CA ALA A 118 -15.91 4.51 1.89
C ALA A 118 -15.33 3.17 2.36
N LEU A 119 -15.15 2.26 1.39
CA LEU A 119 -14.26 1.12 1.50
C LEU A 119 -12.88 1.48 0.96
N ILE A 120 -11.82 1.00 1.61
CA ILE A 120 -10.44 1.17 1.14
C ILE A 120 -9.70 -0.16 1.14
N THR A 121 -8.99 -0.45 0.05
CA THR A 121 -8.12 -1.63 -0.07
C THR A 121 -6.81 -1.30 -0.78
N THR A 122 -5.95 -2.31 -0.96
CA THR A 122 -4.65 -2.16 -1.62
C THR A 122 -4.75 -2.46 -3.11
N GLY A 123 -3.82 -1.94 -3.91
CA GLY A 123 -3.73 -2.32 -5.33
C GLY A 123 -3.45 -3.81 -5.56
N LYS A 124 -2.84 -4.51 -4.59
CA LYS A 124 -2.62 -5.96 -4.65
C LYS A 124 -3.92 -6.76 -4.45
N ASP A 125 -4.86 -6.21 -3.71
CA ASP A 125 -6.18 -6.80 -3.49
C ASP A 125 -7.11 -6.48 -4.65
N ALA A 126 -7.02 -5.25 -5.18
CA ALA A 126 -7.84 -4.78 -6.30
C ALA A 126 -7.82 -5.71 -7.52
N VAL A 127 -6.66 -6.29 -7.87
CA VAL A 127 -6.53 -7.22 -9.00
C VAL A 127 -7.30 -8.54 -8.83
N LYS A 128 -7.74 -8.85 -7.61
CA LYS A 128 -8.42 -10.11 -7.26
C LYS A 128 -9.90 -9.92 -6.98
N ILE A 129 -10.41 -8.69 -7.14
CA ILE A 129 -11.82 -8.38 -6.96
C ILE A 129 -12.55 -8.72 -8.27
N PRO A 130 -13.67 -9.46 -8.23
CA PRO A 130 -14.43 -9.79 -9.43
C PRO A 130 -14.88 -8.53 -10.18
N THR A 131 -14.71 -8.51 -11.50
CA THR A 131 -15.09 -7.37 -12.33
C THR A 131 -16.58 -7.08 -12.26
N GLU A 132 -17.42 -8.10 -12.06
CA GLU A 132 -18.84 -7.95 -11.84
C GLU A 132 -19.13 -7.07 -10.63
N PHE A 133 -18.36 -7.22 -9.54
CA PHE A 133 -18.47 -6.34 -8.37
C PHE A 133 -18.01 -4.91 -8.67
N ILE A 134 -16.94 -4.76 -9.47
CA ILE A 134 -16.36 -3.46 -9.87
C ILE A 134 -17.34 -2.63 -10.69
N TYR A 135 -18.18 -3.26 -11.51
CA TYR A 135 -19.16 -2.57 -12.36
C TYR A 135 -20.59 -2.60 -11.83
N PHE A 136 -20.83 -3.30 -10.71
CA PHE A 136 -22.12 -3.28 -10.03
C PHE A 136 -22.39 -1.91 -9.40
N ASN A 137 -23.67 -1.55 -9.25
CA ASN A 137 -24.06 -0.33 -8.55
C ASN A 137 -23.82 -0.53 -7.04
N ARG A 138 -22.76 0.09 -6.52
CA ARG A 138 -22.42 0.03 -5.09
C ARG A 138 -23.02 1.23 -4.36
N ASP A 139 -23.52 1.00 -3.15
CA ASP A 139 -23.99 2.08 -2.27
C ASP A 139 -22.84 2.94 -1.72
N LEU A 140 -21.62 2.38 -1.71
CA LEU A 140 -20.42 3.00 -1.18
C LEU A 140 -19.28 2.97 -2.21
N PRO A 141 -18.49 4.04 -2.31
CA PRO A 141 -17.30 4.03 -3.13
C PRO A 141 -16.27 3.03 -2.56
N LEU A 142 -15.57 2.35 -3.47
CA LEU A 142 -14.43 1.50 -3.14
C LEU A 142 -13.17 2.15 -3.72
N TYR A 143 -12.31 2.61 -2.82
CA TYR A 143 -11.06 3.25 -3.18
C TYR A 143 -9.86 2.31 -3.04
N ILE A 144 -8.93 2.44 -3.97
CA ILE A 144 -7.61 1.84 -3.92
C ILE A 144 -6.65 2.89 -3.40
N LEU A 145 -5.92 2.57 -2.32
CA LEU A 145 -4.82 3.42 -1.88
C LEU A 145 -3.63 3.24 -2.83
N ASN A 146 -3.32 4.28 -3.60
CA ASN A 146 -2.12 4.32 -4.40
C ASN A 146 -0.92 4.67 -3.52
N MET A 147 0.16 3.91 -3.71
CA MET A 147 1.39 4.09 -2.97
C MET A 147 2.58 4.04 -3.92
N ASP A 148 3.61 4.82 -3.63
CA ASP A 148 4.91 4.69 -4.25
C ASP A 148 5.99 4.29 -3.23
N ILE A 149 7.16 3.93 -3.76
CA ILE A 149 8.34 3.69 -2.94
C ILE A 149 9.14 4.98 -2.93
N MET A 150 9.29 5.57 -1.76
CA MET A 150 10.14 6.73 -1.54
C MET A 150 11.40 6.31 -0.81
N ILE A 151 12.57 6.51 -1.43
CA ILE A 151 13.86 6.31 -0.77
C ILE A 151 14.10 7.49 0.16
N THR A 152 14.24 7.19 1.46
CA THR A 152 14.45 8.19 2.51
C THR A 152 15.91 8.33 2.90
N GLU A 153 16.74 7.32 2.62
CA GLU A 153 18.17 7.36 2.87
C GLU A 153 18.94 6.58 1.80
N GLY A 154 20.06 7.14 1.33
CA GLY A 154 20.95 6.47 0.39
C GLY A 154 20.54 6.56 -1.07
N GLN A 155 19.75 7.56 -1.46
CA GLN A 155 19.35 7.82 -2.86
C GLN A 155 20.58 7.86 -3.79
N ASP A 156 21.59 8.68 -3.47
CA ASP A 156 22.82 8.76 -4.25
C ASP A 156 23.54 7.42 -4.39
N LEU A 157 23.50 6.58 -3.34
CA LEU A 157 24.12 5.25 -3.36
C LEU A 157 23.37 4.32 -4.30
N PHE A 158 22.04 4.38 -4.29
CA PHE A 158 21.18 3.62 -5.19
C PHE A 158 21.43 4.00 -6.65
N GLU A 159 21.42 5.29 -6.96
CA GLU A 159 21.66 5.81 -8.32
C GLU A 159 23.05 5.42 -8.82
N LYS A 160 24.09 5.61 -7.99
CA LYS A 160 25.46 5.17 -8.34
C LYS A 160 25.53 3.67 -8.60
N ALA A 161 24.85 2.85 -7.79
CA ALA A 161 24.82 1.40 -7.99
C ALA A 161 24.17 1.02 -9.33
N ILE A 162 23.03 1.63 -9.67
CA ILE A 162 22.34 1.42 -10.95
C ILE A 162 23.25 1.84 -12.12
N VAL A 163 23.80 3.05 -12.08
CA VAL A 163 24.66 3.57 -13.15
C VAL A 163 25.88 2.65 -13.36
N ASN A 164 26.49 2.17 -12.28
CA ASN A 164 27.63 1.26 -12.38
C ASN A 164 27.24 -0.11 -12.96
N ALA A 165 26.06 -0.64 -12.60
CA ALA A 165 25.55 -1.88 -13.17
C ALA A 165 25.30 -1.74 -14.69
N ILE A 166 24.65 -0.65 -15.11
CA ILE A 166 24.40 -0.36 -16.54
C ILE A 166 25.72 -0.25 -17.31
N LYS A 167 26.70 0.51 -16.79
CA LYS A 167 28.03 0.66 -17.41
C LYS A 167 28.78 -0.66 -17.54
N LYS A 168 28.57 -1.61 -16.62
CA LYS A 168 29.22 -2.92 -16.66
C LYS A 168 28.62 -3.82 -17.74
N GLU A 169 27.31 -3.78 -17.93
CA GLU A 169 26.60 -4.54 -18.97
C GLU A 169 26.82 -3.95 -20.36
N THR A 170 26.87 -2.63 -20.50
CA THR A 170 27.10 -1.94 -21.80
C THR A 170 28.55 -1.92 -22.29
N LYS A 171 29.50 -2.36 -21.44
CA LYS A 171 30.92 -2.53 -21.80
C LYS A 171 31.28 -3.98 -22.20
N LYS A 172 30.29 -4.87 -22.26
CA LYS A 172 30.41 -6.19 -22.90
C LYS A 172 29.91 -6.10 -24.34
#